data_AF-A0A656ADN7-F1
#
_entry.id   AF-A0A656ADN7-F1
#
_cell.length_a   1.000
_cell.length_b   1.000
_cell.length_c   1.000
_cell.angle_alpha   90.00
_cell.angle_beta   90.00
_cell.angle_gamma   90.00
#
_symmetry.space_group_name_H-M   'P 1'
#
loop_
_entity.id
_entity.type
_entity.pdbx_description
1 polymer ?
#
loop_
_entity_poly.entity_id
_entity_poly.type
_entity_poly.pdbx_seq_one_letter_code
_entity_poly.pdbx_strand_id
1 'polypeptide(L)'
;MFNQFVNTMVQKPKIDQLLPLPKSDSEDMQRDHMWDYIYEPEPKPLLDALLLRFIESQVYQGVVENLACEQAARMVAMKAATDNASNLIDDLQLVYNKARQAAITQELSEIVGGAAAV
;
A
#
# COMPACT_ATOMS: atom_id res chain seq x y z
N MET A 1 10.19 -9.80 -7.70
CA MET A 1 8.75 -9.76 -7.35
C MET A 1 8.43 -8.35 -6.90
N PHE A 2 7.41 -7.73 -7.49
CA PHE A 2 6.94 -6.40 -7.10
C PHE A 2 5.41 -6.35 -7.14
N ASN A 3 4.83 -5.40 -6.42
CA ASN A 3 3.40 -5.15 -6.47
C ASN A 3 3.12 -4.19 -7.61
N GLN A 4 2.32 -4.65 -8.57
CA GLN A 4 1.83 -3.80 -9.63
C GLN A 4 0.73 -2.89 -9.08
N PHE A 5 0.94 -1.58 -9.22
CA PHE A 5 -0.05 -0.58 -8.86
C PHE A 5 -1.14 -0.51 -9.94
N VAL A 6 -2.33 -1.08 -9.67
CA VAL A 6 -3.48 -0.96 -10.56
C VAL A 6 -4.33 0.23 -10.16
N ASN A 7 -4.71 0.31 -8.88
CA ASN A 7 -5.38 1.47 -8.30
C ASN A 7 -5.12 1.53 -6.78
N THR A 8 -5.67 2.54 -6.12
CA THR A 8 -5.47 2.78 -4.68
C THR A 8 -6.02 1.68 -3.77
N MET A 9 -6.95 0.85 -4.25
CA MET A 9 -7.55 -0.25 -3.48
C MET A 9 -7.03 -1.64 -3.88
N VAL A 10 -6.45 -1.79 -5.08
CA VAL A 10 -6.08 -3.07 -5.67
C VAL A 10 -4.61 -3.04 -6.06
N GLN A 11 -3.81 -3.80 -5.32
CA GLN A 11 -2.43 -4.10 -5.67
C GLN A 11 -2.35 -5.58 -6.05
N LYS A 12 -1.67 -5.91 -7.17
CA LYS A 12 -1.50 -7.30 -7.62
C LYS A 12 -0.03 -7.70 -7.55
N PRO A 13 0.34 -8.78 -6.86
CA PRO A 13 1.70 -9.27 -6.87
C PRO A 13 2.05 -9.80 -8.26
N LYS A 14 3.14 -9.32 -8.84
CA LYS A 14 3.64 -9.74 -10.16
C LYS A 14 5.08 -10.22 -10.06
N ILE A 15 5.37 -11.29 -10.79
CA ILE A 15 6.72 -11.83 -10.96
C ILE A 15 7.03 -11.76 -12.45
N ASP A 16 7.86 -10.80 -12.83
CA ASP A 16 8.40 -10.69 -14.17
C ASP A 16 9.78 -11.35 -14.24
N GLN A 17 9.96 -12.25 -15.21
CA GLN A 17 11.24 -12.88 -15.49
C GLN A 17 12.10 -11.93 -16.32
N LEU A 18 13.19 -11.42 -15.71
CA LEU A 18 14.12 -10.51 -16.39
C LEU A 18 15.12 -11.28 -17.25
N LEU A 19 15.79 -12.27 -16.64
CA LEU A 19 16.76 -13.13 -17.31
C LEU A 19 16.63 -14.56 -16.76
N PRO A 20 16.82 -15.60 -17.61
CA PRO A 20 16.95 -15.54 -19.07
C PRO A 20 15.66 -15.05 -19.73
N LEU A 21 15.75 -14.38 -20.87
CA LEU A 21 14.56 -13.90 -21.58
C LEU A 21 13.65 -15.10 -21.93
N PRO A 22 12.35 -15.04 -21.66
CA PRO A 22 11.43 -16.09 -22.07
C PRO A 22 11.50 -16.25 -23.59
N LYS A 23 11.34 -17.48 -24.08
CA LYS A 23 11.22 -17.71 -25.51
C LYS A 23 10.02 -16.92 -26.01
N SER A 24 10.21 -16.15 -27.07
CA SER A 24 9.10 -15.48 -27.73
C SER A 24 8.16 -16.56 -28.27
N ASP A 25 6.91 -16.60 -27.82
CA ASP A 25 5.89 -17.56 -28.29
C ASP A 25 5.42 -17.30 -29.74
N SER A 26 6.04 -16.33 -30.41
CA SER A 26 5.73 -15.94 -31.78
C SER A 26 6.69 -16.59 -32.77
N GLU A 27 6.30 -17.77 -33.25
CA GLU A 27 6.77 -18.30 -34.56
C GLU A 27 6.38 -17.35 -35.72
N ASP A 28 5.51 -16.36 -35.46
CA ASP A 28 5.02 -15.33 -36.38
C ASP A 28 5.79 -14.00 -36.34
N MET A 29 6.95 -13.89 -35.67
CA MET A 29 7.89 -12.80 -35.98
C MET A 29 8.62 -13.09 -37.30
N GLN A 30 7.86 -13.30 -38.36
CA GLN A 30 8.34 -13.13 -39.73
C GLN A 30 8.87 -11.71 -39.82
N ARG A 31 10.19 -11.57 -39.75
CA ARG A 31 11.15 -10.80 -40.58
C ARG A 31 10.65 -9.59 -41.42
N ASP A 32 9.52 -8.99 -41.15
CA ASP A 32 8.92 -7.89 -41.95
C ASP A 32 9.21 -6.50 -41.35
N HIS A 33 9.85 -6.48 -40.18
CA HIS A 33 10.37 -5.28 -39.53
C HIS A 33 11.87 -5.40 -39.27
N MET A 34 12.65 -5.83 -40.26
CA MET A 34 14.10 -5.64 -40.22
C MET A 34 14.38 -4.18 -40.62
N TRP A 35 14.15 -3.26 -39.69
CA TRP A 35 14.57 -1.87 -39.87
C TRP A 35 16.10 -1.83 -39.91
N ASP A 36 16.64 -1.30 -41.01
CA ASP A 36 18.08 -1.13 -41.19
C ASP A 36 18.53 0.11 -40.39
N TYR A 37 18.73 -0.10 -39.09
CA TYR A 37 19.26 0.95 -38.21
C TYR A 37 20.77 1.10 -38.44
N ILE A 38 21.20 2.33 -38.68
CA ILE A 38 22.63 2.67 -38.64
C ILE A 38 23.03 2.75 -37.16
N TYR A 39 23.93 1.86 -36.75
CA TYR A 39 24.46 1.83 -35.39
C TYR A 39 25.78 2.61 -35.33
N GLU A 40 25.88 3.54 -34.39
CA GLU A 40 27.14 4.13 -33.96
C GLU A 40 27.25 3.89 -32.44
N PRO A 41 28.30 3.26 -31.89
CA PRO A 41 29.57 2.81 -32.49
C PRO A 41 29.48 1.45 -33.21
N GLU A 42 29.46 0.32 -32.51
CA GLU A 42 29.23 -1.01 -33.09
C GLU A 42 28.00 -1.68 -32.42
N PRO A 43 27.29 -2.59 -33.11
CA PRO A 43 26.09 -3.22 -32.55
C PRO A 43 26.30 -3.97 -31.23
N LYS A 44 27.45 -4.65 -31.06
CA LYS A 44 27.77 -5.41 -29.84
C LYS A 44 27.89 -4.52 -28.58
N PRO A 45 28.80 -3.52 -28.55
CA PRO A 45 28.92 -2.65 -27.37
C PRO A 45 27.66 -1.83 -27.12
N LEU A 46 26.91 -1.49 -28.16
CA LEU A 46 25.60 -0.83 -28.01
C LEU A 46 24.59 -1.75 -27.31
N LEU A 47 24.48 -3.01 -27.76
CA LEU A 47 23.56 -3.98 -27.17
C LEU A 47 23.90 -4.28 -25.70
N ASP A 48 25.19 -4.42 -25.38
CA ASP A 48 25.64 -4.65 -24.00
C ASP A 48 25.24 -3.49 -23.07
N ALA A 49 25.41 -2.24 -23.54
CA ALA A 49 25.00 -1.06 -22.79
C ALA A 49 23.47 -0.95 -22.65
N LEU A 50 22.73 -1.26 -23.70
CA LEU A 50 21.26 -1.25 -23.69
C LEU A 50 20.68 -2.33 -22.79
N LEU A 51 21.24 -3.53 -22.79
CA LEU A 51 20.82 -4.62 -21.91
C LEU A 51 20.97 -4.24 -20.44
N LEU A 52 22.10 -3.63 -20.06
CA LEU A 52 22.32 -3.17 -18.70
C LEU A 52 21.28 -2.10 -18.31
N ARG A 53 21.07 -1.11 -19.16
CA ARG A 53 20.07 -0.04 -18.94
C ARG A 53 18.64 -0.57 -18.87
N PHE A 54 18.32 -1.58 -19.68
CA PHE A 54 17.02 -2.23 -19.64
C PHE A 54 16.76 -2.90 -18.29
N ILE A 55 17.73 -3.65 -17.77
CA ILE A 55 17.62 -4.30 -16.45
C ILE A 55 17.50 -3.26 -15.34
N GLU A 56 18.34 -2.21 -15.37
CA GLU A 56 18.25 -1.10 -14.41
C GLU A 56 16.86 -0.46 -14.42
N SER A 57 16.32 -0.19 -15.61
CA SER A 57 15.00 0.42 -15.78
C SER A 57 13.87 -0.49 -15.25
N GLN A 58 13.92 -1.79 -15.53
CA GLN A 58 12.93 -2.76 -15.03
C GLN A 58 12.94 -2.86 -13.50
N VAL A 59 14.13 -2.92 -12.90
CA VAL A 59 14.27 -2.95 -11.44
C VAL A 59 13.78 -1.63 -10.83
N TYR A 60 14.17 -0.50 -11.41
CA TYR A 60 13.73 0.82 -10.94
C TYR A 60 12.21 0.96 -10.98
N GLN A 61 11.57 0.54 -12.08
CA GLN A 61 10.12 0.53 -12.20
C GLN A 61 9.47 -0.31 -11.08
N GLY A 62 9.95 -1.54 -10.85
CA GLY A 62 9.42 -2.40 -9.80
C GLY A 62 9.55 -1.81 -8.38
N VAL A 63 10.62 -1.07 -8.10
CA VAL A 63 10.82 -0.37 -6.82
C VAL A 63 9.84 0.79 -6.67
N VAL A 64 9.67 1.62 -7.70
CA VAL A 64 8.76 2.77 -7.67
C VAL A 64 7.31 2.31 -7.53
N GLU A 65 6.91 1.25 -8.25
CA GLU A 65 5.56 0.67 -8.13
C GLU A 65 5.30 0.09 -6.74
N ASN A 66 6.28 -0.59 -6.14
CA ASN A 66 6.18 -1.08 -4.76
C ASN A 66 5.99 0.07 -3.77
N LEU A 67 6.73 1.17 -3.92
CA LEU A 67 6.61 2.33 -3.04
C LEU A 67 5.22 2.98 -3.16
N ALA A 68 4.70 3.11 -4.38
CA ALA A 68 3.34 3.61 -4.61
C ALA A 68 2.28 2.70 -3.97
N CYS A 69 2.42 1.39 -4.15
CA CYS A 69 1.55 0.38 -3.52
C CYS A 69 1.59 0.47 -1.99
N GLU A 70 2.78 0.64 -1.41
CA GLU A 70 2.96 0.77 0.03
C GLU A 70 2.23 2.00 0.58
N GLN A 71 2.38 3.16 -0.05
CA GLN A 71 1.71 4.38 0.39
C GLN A 71 0.18 4.26 0.27
N ALA A 72 -0.32 3.65 -0.81
CA ALA A 72 -1.75 3.40 -0.98
C ALA A 72 -2.29 2.44 0.10
N ALA A 73 -1.62 1.32 0.33
CA ALA A 73 -2.01 0.36 1.36
C ALA A 73 -1.96 0.98 2.78
N ARG A 74 -0.91 1.78 3.06
CA ARG A 74 -0.78 2.50 4.32
C ARG A 74 -1.92 3.49 4.54
N MET A 75 -2.31 4.24 3.51
CA MET A 75 -3.43 5.18 3.59
C MET A 75 -4.74 4.48 3.95
N VAL A 76 -5.04 3.35 3.30
CA VAL A 76 -6.25 2.56 3.57
C VAL A 76 -6.22 1.97 4.99
N ALA A 77 -5.08 1.41 5.40
CA ALA A 77 -4.91 0.84 6.74
C ALA A 77 -5.05 1.90 7.84
N MET A 78 -4.47 3.09 7.64
CA MET A 78 -4.58 4.20 8.60
C MET A 78 -6.00 4.73 8.67
N LYS A 79 -6.70 4.84 7.53
CA LYS A 79 -8.12 5.22 7.53
C LYS A 79 -8.96 4.25 8.36
N ALA A 80 -8.80 2.94 8.14
CA ALA A 80 -9.48 1.92 8.93
C ALA A 80 -9.11 1.99 10.42
N ALA A 81 -7.85 2.26 10.75
CA ALA A 81 -7.41 2.44 12.14
C ALA A 81 -8.06 3.67 12.80
N THR A 82 -8.16 4.80 12.07
CA THR A 82 -8.85 6.01 12.54
C THR A 82 -10.34 5.75 12.77
N ASP A 83 -11.02 5.11 11.82
CA ASP A 83 -12.44 4.78 11.93
C ASP A 83 -12.71 3.87 13.15
N ASN A 84 -11.85 2.87 13.37
CA ASN A 84 -11.94 1.99 14.54
C ASN A 84 -11.66 2.73 15.86
N ALA A 85 -10.69 3.64 15.87
CA ALA A 85 -10.38 4.44 17.05
C ALA A 85 -11.54 5.39 17.40
N SER A 86 -12.18 6.02 16.40
CA SER A 86 -13.36 6.85 16.60
C SER A 86 -14.52 6.07 17.23
N ASN A 87 -14.82 4.87 16.70
CA ASN A 87 -15.86 4.01 17.29
C ASN A 87 -15.57 3.68 18.77
N LEU A 88 -14.30 3.40 19.09
CA LEU A 88 -13.90 3.06 20.45
C LEU A 88 -13.97 4.27 21.40
N ILE A 89 -13.68 5.48 20.90
CA ILE A 89 -13.86 6.72 21.65
C ILE A 89 -15.33 6.95 21.96
N ASP A 90 -16.22 6.76 21.00
CA ASP A 90 -17.66 6.95 21.18
C ASP A 90 -18.22 5.99 22.25
N ASP A 91 -17.79 4.71 22.21
CA ASP A 91 -18.16 3.71 23.20
C ASP A 91 -17.67 4.08 24.61
N LEU A 92 -16.39 4.47 24.74
CA LEU A 92 -15.81 4.88 26.02
C LEU A 92 -16.45 6.16 26.56
N GLN A 93 -16.85 7.09 25.69
CA GLN A 93 -17.55 8.31 26.08
C GLN A 93 -18.94 8.00 26.65
N LEU A 94 -19.62 7.00 26.10
CA LEU A 94 -20.91 6.52 26.62
C LEU A 94 -20.73 5.91 28.03
N VAL A 95 -19.70 5.09 28.22
CA VAL A 95 -19.33 4.52 29.53
C VAL A 95 -18.96 5.62 30.53
N TYR A 96 -18.16 6.60 30.12
CA TYR A 96 -17.76 7.74 30.95
C TYR A 96 -18.98 8.52 31.46
N ASN A 97 -19.92 8.84 30.57
CA ASN A 97 -21.12 9.60 30.96
C ASN A 97 -22.00 8.80 31.93
N LYS A 98 -22.14 7.48 31.74
CA LYS A 98 -22.84 6.61 32.69
C LYS A 98 -22.15 6.57 34.06
N ALA A 99 -20.83 6.40 34.09
CA ALA A 99 -20.05 6.40 35.32
C ALA A 99 -20.14 7.74 36.05
N ARG A 100 -20.08 8.85 35.30
CA ARG A 100 -20.25 10.21 35.85
C ARG A 100 -21.62 10.40 36.50
N GLN A 101 -22.69 9.95 35.85
CA GLN A 101 -24.04 10.04 36.42
C GLN A 101 -24.17 9.18 37.68
N ALA A 102 -23.65 7.95 37.65
CA ALA A 102 -23.65 7.05 38.80
C ALA A 102 -22.89 7.66 40.00
N ALA A 103 -21.74 8.29 39.76
CA ALA A 103 -20.97 8.98 40.80
C ALA A 103 -21.76 10.15 41.42
N ILE A 104 -22.39 11.00 40.61
CA ILE A 104 -23.24 12.10 41.11
C ILE A 104 -24.39 11.55 41.96
N THR A 105 -25.06 10.48 41.52
CA THR A 105 -26.14 9.85 42.28
C THR A 105 -25.64 9.26 43.59
N GLN A 106 -24.46 8.65 43.60
CA GLN A 106 -23.84 8.11 44.80
C GLN A 106 -23.50 9.22 45.80
N GLU A 107 -22.81 10.27 45.36
CA GLU A 107 -22.49 11.42 46.21
C GLU A 107 -23.75 12.06 46.81
N LEU A 108 -24.80 12.26 46.01
CA LEU A 108 -26.08 12.79 46.50
C LEU A 108 -26.74 11.85 47.52
N SER A 109 -26.70 10.54 47.29
CA SER A 109 -27.27 9.54 48.21
C SER A 109 -26.52 9.54 49.55
N GLU A 110 -25.19 9.70 49.53
CA GLU A 110 -24.36 9.80 50.72
C GLU A 110 -24.65 11.10 51.50
N ILE A 111 -24.81 12.24 50.81
CA ILE A 111 -25.16 13.52 51.44
C ILE A 111 -26.54 13.44 52.14
N VAL A 112 -27.55 12.91 51.45
CA VAL A 112 -28.91 12.79 52.02
C VAL A 112 -28.96 11.79 53.16
N GLY A 113 -28.28 10.63 53.02
CA GLY A 113 -28.20 9.62 54.07
C GLY A 113 -27.49 10.14 55.32
N GLY A 114 -26.40 10.90 55.15
CA GLY A 114 -25.69 11.55 56.25
C GLY A 114 -26.50 12.65 56.93
N ALA A 115 -27.24 13.45 56.18
CA ALA A 115 -28.12 14.49 56.71
C ALA A 115 -29.33 13.93 57.50
N ALA A 116 -29.84 12.75 57.13
CA ALA A 116 -30.94 12.09 57.81
C ALA A 116 -30.52 11.28 59.06
N ALA A 117 -29.22 11.05 59.25
CA ALA A 117 -28.64 10.33 60.38
C ALA A 117 -28.25 11.24 61.57
N VAL A 118 -28.48 12.56 61.45
CA VAL A 118 -28.34 13.57 62.50
C VAL A 118 -29.73 13.99 62.97
#